data_AF-A0A820TKG4-F1
#
_entry.id   AF-A0A820TKG4-F1
#
_cell.length_a   1.000
_cell.length_b   1.000
_cell.length_c   1.000
_cell.angle_alpha   90.00
_cell.angle_beta   90.00
_cell.angle_gamma   90.00
#
_symmetry.space_group_name_H-M   'P 1'
#
loop_
_entity.id
_entity.type
_entity.pdbx_description
1 polymer ?
#
loop_
_entity_poly.entity_id
_entity_poly.type
_entity_poly.pdbx_seq_one_letter_code
_entity_poly.pdbx_strand_id
1 'polypeptide(L)'
;MVFLKRGILVPENTRCCSVHMYKRELTYEALEMIQPSKLDDLILNGDDVKNLMIDFRLTINSSKTFDFDNPSSLDDDTYKTITGLSRDNFHDVLGHLTTMNNSNVRSVRVALAVFLTKLRLGFSNRVLACLFHLKSKRTVSRIFHQVREALMKYFVPLNLGFQHITRDVVLNYHQTVIATELLTNEPDQIVLIADGTYLYCQKSSNNEFQRRTYSNHKHRHLIKPMIITASVSNIKVRGLRKIKRSNEC
;
A
#
# COMPACT_ATOMS: atom_id res chain seq x y z
N MET A 1 17.53 2.85 -23.69
CA MET A 1 18.32 1.91 -24.52
C MET A 1 17.44 1.30 -25.62
N VAL A 2 17.83 1.44 -26.90
CA VAL A 2 17.07 0.89 -28.07
C VAL A 2 16.97 -0.64 -27.97
N PHE A 3 18.06 -1.29 -27.59
CA PHE A 3 18.15 -2.74 -27.42
C PHE A 3 17.07 -3.29 -26.48
N LEU A 4 16.82 -2.66 -25.32
CA LEU A 4 15.78 -3.13 -24.38
C LEU A 4 14.36 -3.01 -24.90
N LYS A 5 14.10 -2.03 -25.78
CA LYS A 5 12.75 -1.76 -26.30
C LYS A 5 12.46 -2.51 -27.60
N ARG A 6 13.48 -2.74 -28.44
CA ARG A 6 13.33 -3.26 -29.80
C ARG A 6 14.15 -4.52 -30.09
N GLY A 7 15.04 -4.93 -29.19
CA GLY A 7 16.00 -6.03 -29.44
C GLY A 7 17.07 -5.67 -30.48
N ILE A 8 17.20 -4.40 -30.85
CA ILE A 8 18.14 -3.93 -31.87
C ILE A 8 19.33 -3.28 -31.19
N LEU A 9 20.52 -3.81 -31.47
CA LEU A 9 21.77 -3.20 -31.05
C LEU A 9 22.20 -2.16 -32.09
N VAL A 10 22.47 -0.94 -31.62
CA VAL A 10 22.90 0.17 -32.47
C VAL A 10 24.40 0.35 -32.27
N PRO A 11 25.23 0.19 -33.32
CA PRO A 11 26.68 0.36 -33.23
C PRO A 11 27.07 1.75 -32.75
N GLU A 12 28.24 1.84 -32.11
CA GLU A 12 28.83 3.13 -31.76
C GLU A 12 29.02 4.01 -33.00
N ASN A 13 28.93 5.32 -32.81
CA ASN A 13 29.05 6.33 -33.88
C ASN A 13 27.96 6.29 -34.97
N THR A 14 26.85 5.57 -34.75
CA THR A 14 25.68 5.65 -35.62
C THR A 14 25.10 7.07 -35.59
N ARG A 15 25.03 7.72 -36.76
CA ARG A 15 24.48 9.08 -36.89
C ARG A 15 22.97 9.06 -36.75
N CYS A 16 22.44 10.00 -35.97
CA CYS A 16 21.00 10.23 -35.85
C CYS A 16 20.70 11.70 -36.15
N CYS A 17 19.67 11.96 -36.97
CA CYS A 17 19.22 13.32 -37.25
C CYS A 17 18.60 13.95 -35.99
N SER A 18 18.81 15.25 -35.78
CA SER A 18 18.28 15.98 -34.62
C SER A 18 16.76 15.92 -34.49
N VAL A 19 16.04 15.83 -35.61
CA VAL A 19 14.57 15.70 -35.67
C VAL A 19 14.04 14.42 -35.02
N HIS A 20 14.88 13.39 -34.88
CA HIS A 20 14.53 12.11 -34.26
C HIS A 20 14.86 12.07 -32.76
N MET A 21 15.41 13.16 -32.22
CA MET A 21 15.85 13.24 -30.83
C MET A 21 15.06 14.29 -30.06
N TYR A 22 14.59 13.92 -28.87
CA TYR A 22 14.04 14.83 -27.88
C TYR A 22 14.82 14.69 -26.57
N LYS A 23 15.37 15.79 -26.06
CA LYS A 23 16.20 15.80 -24.82
C LYS A 23 17.31 14.74 -24.81
N ARG A 24 17.97 14.54 -25.96
CA ARG A 24 19.03 13.52 -26.17
C ARG A 24 18.55 12.07 -26.12
N GLU A 25 17.25 11.82 -26.16
CA GLU A 25 16.66 10.50 -26.32
C GLU A 25 15.93 10.40 -27.66
N LEU A 26 15.84 9.19 -28.22
CA LEU A 26 15.03 8.96 -29.43
C LEU A 26 13.55 9.16 -29.12
N THR A 27 12.83 9.82 -30.02
CA THR A 27 11.37 9.90 -29.93
C THR A 27 10.75 8.52 -30.12
N TYR A 28 9.50 8.36 -29.70
CA TYR A 28 8.78 7.09 -29.84
C TYR A 28 8.67 6.67 -31.31
N GLU A 29 8.31 7.61 -32.18
CA GLU A 29 8.15 7.39 -33.61
C GLU A 29 9.50 7.01 -34.24
N ALA A 30 10.57 7.72 -33.89
CA ALA A 30 11.91 7.41 -34.38
C ALA A 30 12.37 6.01 -33.97
N LEU A 31 12.05 5.59 -32.75
CA LEU A 31 12.39 4.26 -32.23
C LEU A 31 11.63 3.13 -32.96
N GLU A 32 10.37 3.36 -33.35
CA GLU A 32 9.60 2.40 -34.14
C GLU A 32 10.08 2.28 -35.59
N MET A 33 10.63 3.36 -36.16
CA MET A 33 11.18 3.39 -37.51
C MET A 33 12.51 2.64 -37.66
N ILE A 34 13.21 2.33 -36.55
CA ILE A 34 14.47 1.58 -36.61
C ILE A 34 14.20 0.16 -37.11
N GLN A 35 14.79 -0.18 -38.25
CA GLN A 35 14.76 -1.51 -38.83
C GLN A 35 16.09 -2.23 -38.61
N PRO A 36 16.09 -3.55 -38.34
CA PRO A 36 17.32 -4.32 -38.31
C PRO A 36 17.97 -4.33 -39.69
N SER A 37 19.28 -4.09 -39.76
CA SER A 37 20.05 -4.40 -40.96
C SER A 37 19.91 -5.90 -41.24
N LYS A 38 19.54 -6.27 -42.47
CA LYS A 38 19.51 -7.66 -42.93
C LYS A 38 20.85 -8.12 -43.52
N LEU A 39 21.83 -7.21 -43.61
CA LEU A 39 23.02 -7.39 -44.44
C LEU A 39 24.30 -7.60 -43.61
N ASP A 40 24.29 -7.31 -42.31
CA ASP A 40 25.50 -7.34 -41.48
C ASP A 40 25.31 -8.19 -40.22
N ASP A 41 26.15 -9.22 -40.07
CA ASP A 41 26.36 -9.87 -38.78
C ASP A 41 27.16 -8.92 -37.88
N LEU A 42 26.57 -8.52 -36.76
CA LEU A 42 27.23 -7.65 -35.79
C LEU A 42 28.15 -8.49 -34.90
N ILE A 43 29.46 -8.30 -35.05
CA ILE A 43 30.47 -8.95 -34.20
C ILE A 43 30.70 -8.08 -32.96
N LEU A 44 30.39 -8.64 -31.79
CA LEU A 44 30.63 -7.99 -30.51
C LEU A 44 31.98 -8.43 -29.94
N ASN A 45 32.79 -7.47 -29.52
CA ASN A 45 34.01 -7.74 -28.77
C ASN A 45 33.70 -7.94 -27.27
N GLY A 46 34.71 -8.34 -26.49
CA GLY A 46 34.54 -8.60 -25.05
C GLY A 46 34.10 -7.37 -24.24
N ASP A 47 34.54 -6.17 -24.64
CA ASP A 47 34.16 -4.91 -24.00
C ASP A 47 32.72 -4.50 -24.35
N ASP A 48 32.26 -4.74 -25.59
CA ASP A 48 30.87 -4.48 -26.01
C ASP A 48 29.89 -5.32 -25.17
N VAL A 49 30.21 -6.60 -24.96
CA VAL A 49 29.40 -7.48 -24.12
C VAL A 49 29.42 -7.02 -22.66
N LYS A 50 30.58 -6.60 -22.16
CA LYS A 50 30.71 -6.08 -20.80
C LYS A 50 29.90 -4.80 -20.60
N ASN A 51 29.97 -3.86 -21.53
CA ASN A 51 29.22 -2.61 -21.48
C ASN A 51 27.71 -2.87 -21.57
N LEU A 52 27.29 -3.78 -22.45
CA LEU A 52 25.89 -4.19 -22.54
C LEU A 52 25.39 -4.77 -21.21
N MET A 53 26.18 -5.60 -20.53
CA MET A 53 25.85 -6.15 -19.21
C MET A 53 25.79 -5.09 -18.11
N ILE A 54 26.67 -4.08 -18.16
CA ILE A 54 26.63 -2.93 -17.26
C ILE A 54 25.34 -2.13 -17.49
N ASP A 55 24.98 -1.84 -18.75
CA ASP A 55 23.78 -1.09 -19.09
C ASP A 55 22.50 -1.82 -18.70
N PHE A 56 22.45 -3.15 -18.86
CA PHE A 56 21.38 -3.98 -18.33
C PHE A 56 21.25 -3.81 -16.82
N ARG A 57 22.36 -3.96 -16.10
CA ARG A 57 22.39 -3.86 -14.64
C ARG A 57 21.94 -2.47 -14.18
N LEU A 58 22.41 -1.41 -14.82
CA LEU A 58 22.01 -0.03 -14.51
C LEU A 58 20.52 0.20 -14.78
N THR A 59 19.99 -0.31 -15.89
CA THR A 59 18.56 -0.15 -16.24
C THR A 59 17.63 -0.93 -15.31
N ILE A 60 18.02 -2.15 -14.91
CA ILE A 60 17.29 -2.94 -13.94
C ILE A 60 17.31 -2.26 -12.57
N ASN A 61 18.45 -1.74 -12.13
CA ASN A 61 18.59 -1.09 -10.82
C ASN A 61 17.90 0.28 -10.74
N SER A 62 17.78 1.00 -11.85
CA SER A 62 17.07 2.30 -11.92
C SER A 62 15.56 2.14 -12.01
N SER A 63 15.08 0.95 -12.42
CA SER A 63 13.67 0.58 -12.32
C SER A 63 13.34 0.29 -10.86
N LYS A 64 13.12 1.33 -10.06
CA LYS A 64 12.51 1.20 -8.72
C LYS A 64 11.08 0.68 -8.90
N THR A 65 10.93 -0.63 -8.97
CA THR A 65 9.64 -1.29 -9.08
C THR A 65 8.94 -1.28 -7.73
N PHE A 66 7.60 -1.24 -7.75
CA PHE A 66 6.74 -1.44 -6.58
C PHE A 66 6.78 -2.91 -6.14
N ASP A 67 7.98 -3.43 -5.89
CA ASP A 67 8.23 -4.83 -5.60
C ASP A 67 8.25 -5.06 -4.10
N PHE A 68 7.16 -5.56 -3.54
CA PHE A 68 7.13 -5.92 -2.12
C PHE A 68 7.77 -7.28 -1.83
N ASP A 69 8.07 -8.11 -2.82
CA ASP A 69 8.67 -9.43 -2.59
C ASP A 69 10.17 -9.35 -2.32
N ASN A 70 10.84 -8.31 -2.80
CA ASN A 70 12.23 -7.99 -2.46
C ASN A 70 12.30 -7.03 -1.24
N PRO A 71 12.84 -7.44 -0.08
CA PRO A 71 12.94 -6.56 1.09
C PRO A 71 13.84 -5.33 0.92
N SER A 72 14.73 -5.34 -0.09
CA SER A 72 15.69 -4.26 -0.36
C SER A 72 15.18 -3.24 -1.37
N SER A 73 14.03 -3.47 -2.00
CA SER A 73 13.48 -2.59 -3.05
C SER A 73 12.88 -1.30 -2.50
N LEU A 74 12.33 -1.33 -1.28
CA LEU A 74 11.57 -0.23 -0.68
C LEU A 74 12.09 0.05 0.75
N ASP A 75 12.37 1.31 1.06
CA ASP A 75 12.70 1.76 2.41
C ASP A 75 11.45 1.89 3.32
N ASP A 76 11.65 2.06 4.63
CA ASP A 76 10.55 2.11 5.60
C ASP A 76 9.61 3.31 5.37
N ASP A 77 10.16 4.45 4.92
CA ASP A 77 9.37 5.64 4.60
C ASP A 77 8.44 5.40 3.41
N THR A 78 8.94 4.70 2.39
CA THR A 78 8.16 4.26 1.24
C THR A 78 7.06 3.27 1.66
N TYR A 79 7.36 2.30 2.53
CA TYR A 79 6.36 1.40 3.13
C TYR A 79 5.24 2.18 3.80
N LYS A 80 5.59 3.16 4.65
CA LYS A 80 4.64 3.97 5.41
C LYS A 80 3.81 4.88 4.51
N THR A 81 4.43 5.46 3.49
CA THR A 81 3.75 6.31 2.51
C THR A 81 2.69 5.53 1.73
N ILE A 82 3.05 4.34 1.24
CA ILE A 82 2.22 3.54 0.35
C ILE A 82 1.16 2.76 1.13
N THR A 83 1.56 2.04 2.18
CA THR A 83 0.68 1.11 2.91
C THR A 83 0.07 1.72 4.17
N GLY A 84 0.64 2.82 4.68
CA GLY A 84 0.29 3.40 5.97
C GLY A 84 1.00 2.75 7.16
N LEU A 85 1.79 1.69 6.96
CA LEU A 85 2.47 0.93 8.01
C LEU A 85 3.99 1.01 7.84
N SER A 86 4.74 0.96 8.95
CA SER A 86 6.16 0.63 8.90
C SER A 86 6.34 -0.82 8.44
N ARG A 87 7.56 -1.16 8.00
CA ARG A 87 7.92 -2.50 7.54
C ARG A 87 7.64 -3.56 8.61
N ASP A 88 7.97 -3.29 9.87
CA ASP A 88 7.74 -4.22 10.99
C ASP A 88 6.24 -4.48 11.21
N ASN A 89 5.44 -3.42 11.28
CA ASN A 89 3.99 -3.53 11.43
C ASN A 89 3.34 -4.23 10.23
N PHE A 90 3.87 -4.00 9.02
CA PHE A 90 3.44 -4.71 7.84
C PHE A 90 3.73 -6.22 7.94
N HIS A 91 4.91 -6.61 8.42
CA HIS A 91 5.27 -8.02 8.64
C HIS A 91 4.43 -8.68 9.72
N ASP A 92 4.09 -7.96 10.78
CA ASP A 92 3.19 -8.44 11.83
C ASP A 92 1.79 -8.75 11.28
N VAL A 93 1.20 -7.82 10.51
CA VAL A 93 -0.10 -8.05 9.85
C VAL A 93 -0.02 -9.19 8.84
N LEU A 94 1.10 -9.30 8.10
CA LEU A 94 1.33 -10.40 7.16
C LEU A 94 1.33 -11.77 7.87
N GLY A 95 1.86 -11.84 9.10
CA GLY A 95 1.86 -13.05 9.92
C GLY A 95 0.46 -13.60 10.24
N HIS A 96 -0.57 -12.76 10.18
CA HIS A 96 -1.95 -13.17 10.42
C HIS A 96 -2.67 -13.72 9.16
N LEU A 97 -2.04 -13.69 7.99
CA LEU A 97 -2.62 -14.17 6.72
C LEU A 97 -2.27 -15.64 6.42
N THR A 98 -2.21 -16.49 7.44
CA THR A 98 -1.69 -17.88 7.36
C THR A 98 -2.48 -18.78 6.40
N THR A 99 -3.77 -18.53 6.17
CA THR A 99 -4.59 -19.32 5.26
C THR A 99 -4.50 -18.90 3.79
N MET A 100 -3.81 -17.79 3.50
CA MET A 100 -3.60 -17.37 2.13
C MET A 100 -2.38 -18.08 1.55
N ASN A 101 -2.52 -18.60 0.34
CA ASN A 101 -1.42 -19.20 -0.39
C ASN A 101 -0.83 -18.22 -1.41
N ASN A 102 0.47 -18.40 -1.66
CA ASN A 102 1.12 -17.84 -2.83
C ASN A 102 0.50 -18.43 -4.10
N SER A 103 0.55 -17.68 -5.19
CA SER A 103 0.08 -18.13 -6.50
C SER A 103 1.09 -17.75 -7.56
N ASN A 104 0.99 -18.35 -8.75
CA ASN A 104 1.83 -18.00 -9.90
C ASN A 104 1.69 -16.54 -10.36
N VAL A 105 0.71 -15.80 -9.84
CA VAL A 105 0.44 -14.40 -10.22
C VAL A 105 0.94 -13.41 -9.16
N ARG A 106 1.01 -13.83 -7.89
CA ARG A 106 1.36 -12.95 -6.76
C ARG A 106 1.66 -13.74 -5.50
N SER A 107 2.50 -13.18 -4.65
CA SER A 107 2.68 -13.64 -3.26
C SER A 107 1.54 -13.16 -2.34
N VAL A 108 1.49 -13.69 -1.12
CA VAL A 108 0.62 -13.17 -0.05
C VAL A 108 1.06 -11.76 0.37
N ARG A 109 2.36 -11.50 0.37
CA ARG A 109 2.93 -10.19 0.68
C ARG A 109 2.45 -9.12 -0.29
N VAL A 110 2.52 -9.37 -1.59
CA VAL A 110 1.99 -8.46 -2.62
C VAL A 110 0.47 -8.30 -2.47
N ALA A 111 -0.26 -9.37 -2.10
CA ALA A 111 -1.69 -9.27 -1.86
C ALA A 111 -2.04 -8.26 -0.75
N LEU A 112 -1.33 -8.35 0.38
CA LEU A 112 -1.47 -7.43 1.49
C LEU A 112 -1.07 -6.01 1.11
N ALA A 113 0.05 -5.86 0.38
CA ALA A 113 0.50 -4.56 -0.11
C ALA A 113 -0.54 -3.88 -1.00
N VAL A 114 -1.12 -4.59 -1.96
CA VAL A 114 -2.21 -4.09 -2.82
C VAL A 114 -3.42 -3.67 -1.99
N PHE A 115 -3.79 -4.47 -1.00
CA PHE A 115 -4.92 -4.20 -0.10
C PHE A 115 -4.70 -2.91 0.69
N LEU A 116 -3.57 -2.79 1.38
CA LEU A 116 -3.23 -1.61 2.19
C LEU A 116 -3.03 -0.37 1.34
N THR A 117 -2.37 -0.48 0.19
CA THR A 117 -2.19 0.65 -0.76
C THR A 117 -3.52 1.23 -1.19
N LYS A 118 -4.50 0.37 -1.48
CA LYS A 118 -5.84 0.81 -1.85
C LYS A 118 -6.54 1.52 -0.70
N LEU A 119 -6.45 1.00 0.53
CA LEU A 119 -7.03 1.64 1.70
C LEU A 119 -6.38 3.00 2.01
N ARG A 120 -5.06 3.09 1.82
CA ARG A 120 -4.27 4.28 2.14
C ARG A 120 -4.41 5.38 1.09
N LEU A 121 -4.30 5.04 -0.19
CA LEU A 121 -4.20 6.02 -1.30
C LEU A 121 -5.48 6.13 -2.13
N GLY A 122 -6.45 5.22 -1.96
CA GLY A 122 -7.73 5.29 -2.66
C GLY A 122 -7.64 5.00 -4.17
N PHE A 123 -6.55 4.41 -4.65
CA PHE A 123 -6.36 4.14 -6.08
C PHE A 123 -7.40 3.17 -6.67
N SER A 124 -7.74 3.40 -7.93
CA SER A 124 -8.63 2.51 -8.68
C SER A 124 -7.98 1.14 -8.92
N ASN A 125 -8.80 0.09 -9.07
CA ASN A 125 -8.29 -1.26 -9.35
C ASN A 125 -7.47 -1.33 -10.65
N ARG A 126 -7.69 -0.42 -11.62
CA ARG A 126 -6.90 -0.37 -12.86
C ARG A 126 -5.50 0.18 -12.59
N VAL A 127 -5.40 1.26 -11.81
CA VAL A 127 -4.12 1.87 -11.43
C VAL A 127 -3.31 0.88 -10.61
N LEU A 128 -3.92 0.21 -9.63
CA LEU A 128 -3.24 -0.81 -8.82
C LEU A 128 -2.77 -2.01 -9.67
N ALA A 129 -3.55 -2.42 -10.67
CA ALA A 129 -3.12 -3.50 -11.56
C ALA A 129 -1.88 -3.09 -12.37
N CYS A 130 -1.77 -1.83 -12.78
CA CYS A 130 -0.59 -1.31 -13.45
C CYS A 130 0.63 -1.24 -12.51
N LEU A 131 0.47 -0.62 -11.33
CA LEU A 131 1.56 -0.41 -10.35
C LEU A 131 2.17 -1.72 -9.84
N PHE A 132 1.33 -2.74 -9.59
CA PHE A 132 1.77 -4.04 -9.07
C PHE A 132 1.95 -5.09 -10.17
N HIS A 133 1.97 -4.68 -11.45
CA HIS A 133 2.14 -5.56 -12.61
C HIS A 133 1.18 -6.78 -12.62
N LEU A 134 -0.07 -6.56 -12.20
CA LEU A 134 -1.10 -7.59 -12.15
C LEU A 134 -1.89 -7.66 -13.46
N LYS A 135 -2.27 -8.88 -13.84
CA LYS A 135 -2.97 -9.17 -15.11
C LYS A 135 -4.24 -8.34 -15.37
N SER A 136 -5.00 -7.95 -14.33
CA SER A 136 -6.26 -7.23 -14.52
C SER A 136 -6.81 -6.56 -13.27
N LYS A 137 -7.75 -5.60 -13.46
CA LYS A 137 -8.56 -5.02 -12.37
C LYS A 137 -9.40 -6.05 -11.60
N ARG A 138 -9.76 -7.18 -12.23
CA ARG A 138 -10.52 -8.27 -11.59
C ARG A 138 -9.63 -9.00 -10.59
N THR A 139 -8.36 -9.21 -10.92
CA THR A 139 -7.36 -9.79 -10.03
C THR A 139 -7.23 -8.96 -8.76
N VAL A 140 -7.13 -7.63 -8.87
CA VAL A 140 -7.10 -6.71 -7.72
C VAL A 140 -8.36 -6.84 -6.86
N SER A 141 -9.54 -6.90 -7.49
CA SER A 141 -10.80 -7.10 -6.75
C SER A 141 -10.83 -8.40 -5.96
N ARG A 142 -10.32 -9.50 -6.55
CA ARG A 142 -10.23 -10.80 -5.88
C ARG A 142 -9.22 -10.79 -4.74
N ILE A 143 -8.06 -10.15 -4.93
CA ILE A 143 -7.08 -9.93 -3.86
C ILE A 143 -7.73 -9.23 -2.68
N PHE A 144 -8.46 -8.15 -2.96
CA PHE A 144 -9.10 -7.35 -1.92
C PHE A 144 -10.09 -8.16 -1.09
N HIS A 145 -10.88 -9.01 -1.74
CA HIS A 145 -11.80 -9.92 -1.06
C HIS A 145 -11.04 -10.95 -0.22
N GLN A 146 -10.04 -11.64 -0.79
CA GLN A 146 -9.27 -12.68 -0.09
C GLN A 146 -8.56 -12.16 1.16
N VAL A 147 -7.88 -11.02 1.05
CA VAL A 147 -7.19 -10.40 2.19
C VAL A 147 -8.19 -9.98 3.26
N ARG A 148 -9.32 -9.38 2.87
CA ARG A 148 -10.37 -8.99 3.81
C ARG A 148 -10.92 -10.20 4.58
N GLU A 149 -11.28 -11.28 3.89
CA GLU A 149 -11.81 -12.49 4.54
C GLU A 149 -10.78 -13.10 5.51
N ALA A 150 -9.50 -13.16 5.10
CA ALA A 150 -8.43 -13.67 5.95
C ALA A 150 -8.23 -12.79 7.21
N LEU A 151 -8.18 -11.47 7.06
CA LEU A 151 -8.07 -10.55 8.20
C LEU A 151 -9.28 -10.65 9.13
N MET A 152 -10.50 -10.72 8.58
CA MET A 152 -11.72 -10.87 9.38
C MET A 152 -11.73 -12.15 10.20
N LYS A 153 -11.09 -13.22 9.71
CA LYS A 153 -11.06 -14.52 10.38
C LYS A 153 -9.93 -14.66 11.38
N TYR A 154 -8.74 -14.11 11.09
CA TYR A 154 -7.52 -14.40 11.86
C TYR A 154 -6.87 -13.17 12.51
N PHE A 155 -7.13 -11.96 12.01
CA PHE A 155 -6.59 -10.75 12.61
C PHE A 155 -7.61 -10.08 13.54
N VAL A 156 -8.84 -9.89 13.05
CA VAL A 156 -9.88 -9.14 13.77
C VAL A 156 -10.22 -9.77 15.12
N PRO A 157 -10.50 -11.08 15.27
CA PRO A 157 -10.88 -11.62 16.57
C PRO A 157 -9.78 -11.56 17.63
N LEU A 158 -8.52 -11.49 17.19
CA LEU A 158 -7.34 -11.48 18.05
C LEU A 158 -6.86 -10.06 18.41
N ASN A 159 -7.25 -9.04 17.63
CA ASN A 159 -6.71 -7.69 17.76
C ASN A 159 -7.78 -6.59 17.80
N LEU A 160 -9.04 -6.91 17.49
CA LEU A 160 -10.15 -5.96 17.36
C LEU A 160 -11.46 -6.59 17.87
N GLY A 161 -12.47 -5.74 18.12
CA GLY A 161 -13.79 -6.19 18.59
C GLY A 161 -13.82 -6.58 20.07
N PHE A 162 -14.91 -7.16 20.56
CA PHE A 162 -15.06 -7.44 22.00
C PHE A 162 -14.36 -8.72 22.47
N GLN A 163 -13.93 -9.57 21.54
CA GLN A 163 -13.39 -10.90 21.86
C GLN A 163 -11.89 -10.88 22.18
N HIS A 164 -11.15 -9.87 21.70
CA HIS A 164 -9.70 -9.81 21.87
C HIS A 164 -9.24 -9.34 23.25
N ILE A 165 -10.15 -8.79 24.07
CA ILE A 165 -9.80 -8.17 25.35
C ILE A 165 -10.80 -8.58 26.43
N THR A 166 -10.30 -8.97 27.61
CA THR A 166 -11.16 -9.35 28.74
C THR A 166 -11.55 -8.13 29.56
N ARG A 167 -12.67 -8.25 30.30
CA ARG A 167 -13.13 -7.22 31.24
C ARG A 167 -12.05 -6.84 32.26
N ASP A 168 -11.37 -7.84 32.82
CA ASP A 168 -10.30 -7.62 33.80
C ASP A 168 -9.12 -6.85 33.22
N VAL A 169 -8.74 -7.15 31.97
CA VAL A 169 -7.68 -6.40 31.29
C VAL A 169 -8.09 -4.95 31.09
N VAL A 170 -9.35 -4.70 30.73
CA VAL A 170 -9.85 -3.32 30.56
C VAL A 170 -9.80 -2.55 31.88
N LEU A 171 -10.31 -3.14 32.97
CA LEU A 171 -10.35 -2.49 34.28
C LEU A 171 -8.95 -2.17 34.81
N ASN A 172 -8.00 -3.10 34.64
CA ASN A 172 -6.66 -2.96 35.21
C ASN A 172 -5.72 -2.11 34.35
N TYR A 173 -5.89 -2.09 33.02
CA TYR A 173 -4.89 -1.51 32.11
C TYR A 173 -5.41 -0.44 31.15
N HIS A 174 -6.73 -0.34 30.93
CA HIS A 174 -7.31 0.53 29.90
C HIS A 174 -8.34 1.54 30.44
N GLN A 175 -8.40 1.73 31.76
CA GLN A 175 -9.23 2.74 32.40
C GLN A 175 -8.35 3.74 33.15
N THR A 176 -8.63 5.04 32.96
CA THR A 176 -7.94 6.10 33.71
C THR A 176 -8.54 6.29 35.09
N VAL A 177 -7.71 6.68 36.07
CA VAL A 177 -8.16 7.05 37.42
C VAL A 177 -9.25 8.13 37.35
N ILE A 178 -9.05 9.15 36.52
CA ILE A 178 -10.03 10.24 36.32
C ILE A 178 -11.39 9.71 35.84
N ALA A 179 -11.40 8.81 34.84
CA ALA A 179 -12.66 8.26 34.34
C ALA A 179 -13.35 7.40 35.41
N THR A 180 -12.60 6.61 36.19
CA THR A 180 -13.16 5.86 37.31
C THR A 180 -13.77 6.80 38.36
N GLU A 181 -13.01 7.77 38.85
CA GLU A 181 -13.47 8.66 39.93
C GLU A 181 -14.66 9.54 39.53
N LEU A 182 -14.76 9.95 38.26
CA LEU A 182 -15.81 10.86 37.80
C LEU A 182 -17.06 10.15 37.29
N LEU A 183 -16.93 8.95 36.71
CA LEU A 183 -17.98 8.31 35.92
C LEU A 183 -18.41 6.93 36.44
N THR A 184 -17.82 6.47 37.54
CA THR A 184 -18.17 5.19 38.16
C THR A 184 -18.48 5.35 39.64
N ASN A 185 -19.37 4.52 40.14
CA ASN A 185 -19.73 4.45 41.56
C ASN A 185 -19.27 3.13 42.20
N GLU A 186 -18.91 2.14 41.37
CA GLU A 186 -18.49 0.80 41.80
C GLU A 186 -17.15 0.43 41.12
N PRO A 187 -16.27 -0.32 41.81
CA PRO A 187 -14.90 -0.57 41.34
C PRO A 187 -14.81 -1.47 40.10
N ASP A 188 -15.87 -2.19 39.75
CA ASP A 188 -15.90 -3.06 38.58
C ASP A 188 -16.51 -2.39 37.34
N GLN A 189 -16.95 -1.13 37.42
CA GLN A 189 -17.57 -0.45 36.27
C GLN A 189 -16.52 -0.03 35.23
N ILE A 190 -16.82 -0.36 33.96
CA ILE A 190 -16.00 0.05 32.82
C ILE A 190 -16.57 1.30 32.19
N VAL A 191 -15.74 2.32 32.02
CA VAL A 191 -16.08 3.50 31.23
C VAL A 191 -15.73 3.27 29.76
N LEU A 192 -16.76 3.27 28.91
CA LEU A 192 -16.63 3.18 27.46
C LEU A 192 -16.85 4.53 26.80
N ILE A 193 -15.99 4.86 25.85
CA ILE A 193 -16.13 5.99 24.94
C ILE A 193 -16.65 5.45 23.61
N ALA A 194 -17.88 5.83 23.26
CA ALA A 194 -18.48 5.53 21.97
C ALA A 194 -18.54 6.80 21.12
N ASP A 195 -17.73 6.86 20.07
CA ASP A 195 -17.75 7.96 19.11
C ASP A 195 -18.26 7.48 17.74
N GLY A 196 -19.13 8.27 17.14
CA GLY A 196 -19.75 7.98 15.85
C GLY A 196 -19.37 9.02 14.83
N THR A 197 -18.40 8.70 13.96
CA THR A 197 -17.94 9.62 12.91
C THR A 197 -18.64 9.36 11.57
N TYR A 198 -18.72 10.40 10.73
CA TYR A 198 -19.27 10.27 9.38
C TYR A 198 -18.15 10.02 8.37
N LEU A 199 -18.25 8.92 7.63
CA LEU A 199 -17.40 8.64 6.48
C LEU A 199 -18.20 8.86 5.20
N TYR A 200 -17.86 9.91 4.46
CA TYR A 200 -18.49 10.16 3.17
C TYR A 200 -18.08 9.09 2.15
N CYS A 201 -19.07 8.61 1.40
CA CYS A 201 -18.83 7.66 0.32
C CYS A 201 -19.48 8.15 -0.97
N GLN A 202 -18.94 7.72 -2.11
CA GLN A 202 -19.54 8.00 -3.40
C GLN A 202 -20.85 7.22 -3.57
N LYS A 203 -21.75 7.75 -4.40
CA LYS A 203 -22.98 7.06 -4.78
C LYS A 203 -22.63 5.71 -5.40
N SER A 204 -23.12 4.64 -4.78
CA SER A 204 -22.94 3.28 -5.28
C SER A 204 -23.86 3.00 -6.46
N SER A 205 -23.41 2.15 -7.39
CA SER A 205 -24.27 1.58 -8.43
C SER A 205 -25.21 0.49 -7.91
N ASN A 206 -24.99 -0.02 -6.69
CA ASN A 206 -25.92 -0.92 -6.02
C ASN A 206 -27.03 -0.09 -5.37
N ASN A 207 -28.24 -0.19 -5.92
CA ASN A 207 -29.42 0.57 -5.47
C ASN A 207 -29.76 0.35 -3.99
N GLU A 208 -29.62 -0.87 -3.47
CA GLU A 208 -29.88 -1.16 -2.06
C GLU A 208 -28.87 -0.45 -1.16
N PHE A 209 -27.58 -0.59 -1.47
CA PHE A 209 -26.50 0.06 -0.71
C PHE A 209 -26.58 1.59 -0.82
N GLN A 210 -26.94 2.11 -2.00
CA GLN A 210 -27.15 3.53 -2.21
C GLN A 210 -28.22 4.08 -1.28
N ARG A 211 -29.38 3.41 -1.19
CA ARG A 211 -30.47 3.81 -0.28
C ARG A 211 -30.05 3.75 1.18
N ARG A 212 -29.37 2.66 1.57
CA ARG A 212 -28.89 2.46 2.95
C ARG A 212 -27.86 3.48 3.41
N THR A 213 -27.07 4.04 2.49
CA THR A 213 -26.02 5.02 2.80
C THR A 213 -26.46 6.47 2.64
N TYR A 214 -27.63 6.75 2.05
CA TYR A 214 -28.09 8.13 1.90
C TYR A 214 -28.59 8.70 3.24
N SER A 215 -27.95 9.75 3.72
CA SER A 215 -28.42 10.49 4.90
C SER A 215 -29.34 11.61 4.47
N ASN A 216 -30.60 11.57 4.91
CA ASN A 216 -31.55 12.67 4.70
C ASN A 216 -31.11 13.95 5.42
N HIS A 217 -30.46 13.82 6.58
CA HIS A 217 -29.99 14.97 7.35
C HIS A 217 -28.77 15.66 6.74
N LYS A 218 -27.87 14.91 6.06
CA LYS A 218 -26.67 15.46 5.41
C LYS A 218 -26.80 15.61 3.89
N HIS A 219 -27.96 15.20 3.34
CA HIS A 219 -28.28 15.16 1.92
C HIS A 219 -27.16 14.54 1.05
N ARG A 220 -26.52 13.48 1.53
CA ARG A 220 -25.41 12.79 0.84
C ARG A 220 -25.20 11.37 1.32
N HIS A 221 -24.45 10.59 0.53
CA HIS A 221 -24.06 9.23 0.88
C HIS A 221 -22.93 9.21 1.93
N LEU A 222 -23.15 8.47 3.01
CA LEU A 222 -22.20 8.28 4.09
C LEU A 222 -22.40 6.95 4.81
N ILE A 223 -21.38 6.54 5.53
CA ILE A 223 -21.41 5.46 6.51
C ILE A 223 -21.09 6.09 7.86
N LYS A 224 -21.76 5.64 8.92
CA LYS A 224 -21.50 6.11 10.28
C LYS A 224 -20.97 4.94 11.13
N PRO A 225 -19.68 4.58 11.03
CA PRO A 225 -19.10 3.62 11.96
C PRO A 225 -19.14 4.18 13.38
N MET A 226 -19.46 3.31 14.34
CA MET A 226 -19.31 3.59 15.77
C MET A 226 -18.02 2.93 16.23
N ILE A 227 -17.12 3.73 16.79
CA ILE A 227 -15.88 3.27 17.40
C ILE A 227 -16.13 3.25 18.91
N ILE A 228 -15.90 2.10 19.53
CA ILE A 228 -16.02 1.90 20.97
C ILE A 228 -14.63 1.63 21.51
N THR A 229 -14.21 2.43 22.49
CA THR A 229 -12.90 2.31 23.14
C THR A 229 -13.04 2.47 24.65
N ALA A 230 -12.09 1.94 25.41
CA ALA A 230 -11.96 2.25 26.82
C ALA A 230 -11.25 3.62 27.00
N SER A 231 -11.35 4.20 28.20
CA SER A 231 -10.64 5.44 28.55
C SER A 231 -9.13 5.21 28.72
N VAL A 232 -8.40 4.99 27.63
CA VAL A 232 -6.95 4.76 27.69
C VAL A 232 -6.18 6.05 28.02
N SER A 233 -5.34 5.98 29.05
CA SER A 233 -4.41 7.04 29.49
C SER A 233 -3.25 7.30 28.51
N ASN A 234 -3.04 6.42 27.53
CA ASN A 234 -1.92 6.49 26.61
C ASN A 234 -2.35 6.30 25.16
N ILE A 235 -2.91 7.34 24.54
CA ILE A 235 -2.72 7.47 23.10
C ILE A 235 -1.25 7.84 22.89
N LYS A 236 -0.39 6.84 22.68
CA LYS A 236 0.91 7.07 22.04
C LYS A 236 0.64 7.43 20.58
N VAL A 237 0.20 8.66 20.33
CA VAL A 237 0.31 9.28 19.01
C VAL A 237 1.81 9.46 18.79
N ARG A 238 2.47 8.48 18.15
CA ARG A 238 3.79 8.67 17.55
C ARG A 238 3.63 9.75 16.47
N GLY A 239 3.74 11.02 16.86
CA GLY A 239 3.56 12.13 15.93
C GLY A 239 3.45 13.54 16.53
N LEU A 240 3.24 13.73 17.83
CA LEU A 240 3.21 15.09 18.41
C LEU A 240 4.07 15.16 19.67
N ARG A 241 5.29 15.69 19.51
CA ARG A 241 6.18 16.06 20.63
C ARG A 241 5.47 17.12 21.48
N LYS A 242 5.14 16.81 22.73
CA LYS A 242 4.92 17.84 23.75
C LYS A 242 6.29 18.42 24.13
N ILE A 243 6.50 19.69 23.79
CA ILE A 243 7.54 20.52 24.40
C ILE A 243 7.15 20.66 25.88
N LYS A 244 7.90 20.03 26.79
CA LYS A 244 7.83 20.35 28.21
C LYS A 244 8.45 21.74 28.39
N ARG A 245 7.68 22.71 28.88
CA ARG A 245 8.23 23.89 29.54
C ARG A 245 8.80 23.43 30.88
N SER A 246 10.10 23.59 31.05
CA SER A 246 10.77 23.57 32.35
C SER A 246 10.43 24.89 33.05
N ASN A 247 9.66 24.80 34.13
CA ASN A 247 9.70 25.79 35.20
C ASN A 247 10.53 25.13 36.31
N GLU A 248 11.78 25.58 36.44
CA GLU A 248 12.55 25.42 37.68
C GLU A 248 12.61 26.80 38.34
N CYS A 249 12.49 26.77 39.67
CA CYS A 249 12.70 27.89 40.58
C CYS A 249 14.11 28.46 40.45
#